data_AF-A0A7J8B0A5-F1
#
_entry.id   AF-A0A7J8B0A5-F1
#
_cell.length_a   1.000
_cell.length_b   1.000
_cell.length_c   1.000
_cell.angle_alpha   90.00
_cell.angle_beta   90.00
_cell.angle_gamma   90.00
#
_symmetry.space_group_name_H-M   'P 1'
#
loop_
_entity.id
_entity.type
_entity.pdbx_description
1 polymer ?
#
loop_
_entity_poly.entity_id
_entity_poly.type
_entity_poly.pdbx_seq_one_letter_code
_entity_poly.pdbx_strand_id
1 'polypeptide(L)'
;MQVGKPILYSYFRSSCSWRVRIALALKSIDYETVPINLIKDGGQQFSKEFQALNPMKQVPALKIDGITIGQSLAIIEYLEETRPTPRLLPQDPKKRVLVRMISDLIAGGIQPLQVQHWWHSLADWPAQ
;
A
#
# COMPACT_ATOMS: atom_id res chain seq x y z
N MET A 1 21.26 4.01 -16.48
CA MET A 1 20.61 2.72 -16.20
C MET A 1 19.16 2.87 -16.59
N GLN A 2 18.64 1.99 -17.46
CA GLN A 2 17.25 2.06 -17.89
C GLN A 2 16.38 1.72 -16.67
N VAL A 3 15.69 2.72 -16.13
CA VAL A 3 14.78 2.50 -14.99
C VAL A 3 13.61 1.71 -15.56
N GLY A 4 13.56 0.42 -15.22
CA GLY A 4 12.47 -0.46 -15.61
C GLY A 4 11.12 0.08 -15.13
N LYS A 5 10.05 -0.39 -15.77
CA LYS A 5 8.68 -0.07 -15.42
C LYS A 5 8.43 -0.31 -13.92
N PRO A 6 7.69 0.57 -13.21
CA PRO A 6 7.37 0.36 -11.79
C PRO A 6 6.72 -1.01 -11.56
N ILE A 7 7.04 -1.67 -10.45
CA ILE A 7 6.50 -2.99 -10.09
C ILE A 7 5.70 -2.88 -8.80
N LEU A 8 4.39 -3.16 -8.89
CA LEU A 8 3.48 -3.19 -7.76
C LEU A 8 3.27 -4.63 -7.29
N TYR A 9 3.70 -4.93 -6.08
CA TYR A 9 3.35 -6.16 -5.39
C TYR A 9 1.97 -6.00 -4.74
N SER A 10 0.99 -6.77 -5.24
CA SER A 10 -0.43 -6.50 -5.01
C SER A 10 -1.21 -7.76 -4.69
N TYR A 11 -2.28 -7.62 -3.90
CA TYR A 11 -3.32 -8.64 -3.78
C TYR A 11 -4.65 -8.09 -4.27
N PHE A 12 -5.37 -8.84 -5.11
CA PHE A 12 -6.55 -8.32 -5.82
C PHE A 12 -7.67 -7.80 -4.89
N ARG A 13 -7.83 -8.40 -3.70
CA ARG A 13 -8.80 -7.99 -2.66
C ARG A 13 -8.22 -7.08 -1.58
N SER A 14 -6.95 -6.67 -1.66
CA SER A 14 -6.37 -5.77 -0.67
C SER A 14 -6.83 -4.34 -0.91
N SER A 15 -7.50 -3.75 0.08
CA SER A 15 -7.93 -2.35 0.06
C SER A 15 -6.73 -1.39 -0.03
N CYS A 16 -5.66 -1.65 0.73
CA CYS A 16 -4.42 -0.87 0.64
C CYS A 16 -3.78 -0.95 -0.75
N SER A 17 -3.79 -2.13 -1.38
CA SER A 17 -3.29 -2.30 -2.75
C SER A 17 -4.16 -1.56 -3.76
N TRP A 18 -5.48 -1.52 -3.54
CA TRP A 18 -6.39 -0.74 -4.39
C TRP A 18 -6.09 0.75 -4.35
N ARG A 19 -5.77 1.34 -3.19
CA ARG A 19 -5.39 2.76 -3.09
C ARG A 19 -4.25 3.11 -4.05
N VAL A 20 -3.21 2.27 -4.10
CA VAL A 20 -2.05 2.48 -4.98
C VAL A 20 -2.39 2.24 -6.45
N ARG A 21 -3.19 1.21 -6.78
CA ARG A 21 -3.68 1.00 -8.15
C ARG A 21 -4.46 2.20 -8.68
N ILE A 22 -5.31 2.80 -7.84
CA ILE A 22 -6.07 4.01 -8.18
C ILE A 22 -5.13 5.19 -8.38
N ALA A 23 -4.17 5.42 -7.49
CA ALA A 23 -3.22 6.53 -7.61
C ALA A 23 -2.35 6.43 -8.87
N LEU A 24 -1.84 5.23 -9.18
CA LEU A 24 -1.08 4.97 -10.41
C LEU A 24 -1.93 5.22 -11.66
N ALA A 25 -3.19 4.73 -11.66
CA ALA A 25 -4.12 4.94 -12.76
C ALA A 25 -4.47 6.43 -12.96
N LEU A 26 -4.80 7.14 -11.88
CA LEU A 26 -5.09 8.58 -11.93
C LEU A 26 -3.89 9.35 -12.48
N LYS A 27 -2.67 8.97 -12.08
CA LYS A 27 -1.44 9.59 -12.58
C LYS A 27 -1.00 9.09 -13.96
N SER A 28 -1.76 8.19 -14.59
CA SER A 28 -1.41 7.58 -15.88
C SER A 28 -0.02 6.94 -15.89
N ILE A 29 0.40 6.36 -14.77
CA ILE A 29 1.67 5.67 -14.62
C ILE A 29 1.46 4.21 -15.01
N ASP A 30 2.09 3.79 -16.09
CA ASP A 30 2.11 2.39 -16.50
C ASP A 30 3.01 1.58 -15.54
N TYR A 31 2.52 0.43 -15.05
CA TYR A 31 3.21 -0.40 -14.06
C TYR A 31 2.94 -1.89 -14.28
N GLU A 32 3.85 -2.74 -13.81
CA GLU A 32 3.66 -4.19 -13.77
C GLU A 32 3.11 -4.61 -12.42
N THR A 33 2.27 -5.64 -12.39
CA THR A 33 1.73 -6.19 -11.14
C THR A 33 2.33 -7.55 -10.87
N VAL A 34 2.92 -7.72 -9.69
CA VAL A 34 3.31 -9.03 -9.14
C VAL A 34 2.25 -9.44 -8.11
N PRO A 35 1.46 -10.49 -8.37
CA PRO A 35 0.44 -10.93 -7.42
C PRO A 35 1.08 -11.61 -6.21
N ILE A 36 0.70 -11.15 -5.01
CA ILE A 36 1.03 -11.78 -3.73
C ILE A 36 -0.27 -12.31 -3.14
N ASN A 37 -0.42 -13.63 -3.09
CA ASN A 37 -1.60 -14.28 -2.56
C ASN A 37 -1.54 -14.32 -1.03
N LEU A 38 -2.47 -13.64 -0.37
CA LEU A 38 -2.47 -13.51 1.09
C LEU A 38 -3.08 -14.72 1.82
N ILE A 39 -3.70 -15.65 1.10
CA ILE A 39 -4.44 -16.79 1.67
C ILE A 39 -3.75 -18.11 1.32
N LYS A 40 -3.29 -18.25 0.07
CA LYS A 40 -2.68 -19.49 -0.41
C LYS A 40 -1.39 -19.80 0.37
N ASP A 41 -1.22 -21.07 0.72
CA ASP A 41 -0.03 -21.62 1.41
C ASP A 41 0.32 -20.90 2.72
N GLY A 42 -0.70 -20.40 3.44
CA GLY A 42 -0.53 -19.64 4.69
C GLY A 42 -0.17 -18.17 4.49
N GLY A 43 -0.08 -17.70 3.24
CA GLY A 43 0.17 -16.31 2.87
C GLY A 43 1.58 -16.08 2.31
N GLN A 44 1.65 -15.74 1.02
CA GLN A 44 2.92 -15.48 0.32
C GLN A 44 3.68 -14.26 0.87
N GLN A 45 3.01 -13.36 1.59
CA GLN A 45 3.63 -12.24 2.29
C GLN A 45 4.59 -12.68 3.41
N PHE A 46 4.50 -13.94 3.86
CA PHE A 46 5.39 -14.54 4.84
C PHE A 46 6.56 -15.30 4.19
N SER A 47 6.65 -15.37 2.87
CA SER A 47 7.82 -15.93 2.17
C SER A 47 9.09 -15.14 2.49
N LYS A 48 10.27 -15.79 2.44
CA LYS A 48 11.55 -15.11 2.68
C LYS A 48 11.82 -14.04 1.62
N GLU A 49 11.41 -14.34 0.40
CA GLU A 49 11.54 -13.48 -0.78
C GLU A 49 10.75 -12.18 -0.58
N PHE A 50 9.49 -12.26 -0.15
CA PHE A 50 8.69 -11.06 0.10
C PHE A 50 9.12 -10.33 1.37
N GLN A 51 9.55 -11.03 2.42
CA GLN A 51 10.07 -10.41 3.65
C GLN A 51 11.32 -9.56 3.40
N ALA A 52 12.22 -10.02 2.51
CA ALA A 52 13.39 -9.25 2.10
C ALA A 52 12.99 -7.95 1.36
N LEU A 53 11.84 -7.96 0.70
CA LEU A 53 11.31 -6.81 -0.03
C LEU A 53 10.54 -5.84 0.87
N ASN A 54 9.67 -6.36 1.73
CA ASN A 54 8.92 -5.59 2.72
C ASN A 54 8.90 -6.34 4.07
N PRO A 55 9.77 -5.96 5.02
CA PRO A 55 9.86 -6.60 6.33
C PRO A 55 8.54 -6.58 7.14
N MET A 56 7.62 -5.66 6.83
CA MET A 56 6.29 -5.59 7.44
C MET A 56 5.35 -6.72 7.00
N LYS A 57 5.72 -7.55 6.00
CA LYS A 57 4.94 -8.70 5.53
C LYS A 57 3.53 -8.30 5.08
N GLN A 58 3.41 -7.15 4.43
CA GLN A 58 2.15 -6.57 4.00
C GLN A 58 2.21 -6.12 2.55
N VAL A 59 1.07 -6.17 1.87
CA VAL A 59 0.87 -5.52 0.58
C VAL A 59 0.07 -4.22 0.75
N PRO A 60 0.32 -3.19 -0.06
CA PRO A 60 1.21 -3.17 -1.22
C PRO A 60 2.68 -2.89 -0.88
N ALA A 61 3.55 -3.21 -1.82
CA ALA A 61 4.88 -2.63 -1.94
C ALA A 61 5.12 -2.20 -3.39
N LEU A 62 5.72 -1.03 -3.60
CA LEU A 62 6.01 -0.49 -4.93
C LEU A 62 7.51 -0.36 -5.13
N LYS A 63 8.04 -0.98 -6.17
CA LYS A 63 9.40 -0.73 -6.65
C LYS A 63 9.35 0.30 -7.77
N ILE A 64 9.97 1.46 -7.56
CA ILE A 64 9.96 2.60 -8.48
C ILE A 64 11.22 3.45 -8.26
N ASP A 65 11.77 4.05 -9.31
CA ASP A 65 12.91 4.98 -9.23
C ASP A 65 14.13 4.45 -8.43
N GLY A 66 14.36 3.13 -8.47
CA GLY A 66 15.48 2.47 -7.77
C GLY A 66 15.26 2.19 -6.29
N ILE A 67 14.08 2.53 -5.73
CA ILE A 67 13.72 2.26 -4.33
C ILE A 67 12.54 1.30 -4.24
N THR A 68 12.33 0.73 -3.04
CA THR A 68 11.13 -0.04 -2.70
C THR A 68 10.42 0.64 -1.54
N ILE A 69 9.15 0.97 -1.74
CA ILE A 69 8.34 1.71 -0.78
C ILE A 69 7.22 0.78 -0.31
N GLY A 70 7.16 0.53 1.00
CA GLY A 70 5.99 -0.04 1.68
C GLY A 70 5.06 1.07 2.19
N GLN A 71 3.91 0.69 2.75
CA GLN A 71 2.85 1.61 3.22
C GLN A 71 2.12 2.37 2.11
N SER A 72 0.81 2.15 1.99
CA SER A 72 0.04 2.69 0.85
C SER A 72 0.00 4.21 0.78
N LEU A 73 -0.05 4.91 1.92
CA LEU A 73 -0.09 6.38 1.93
C LEU A 73 1.28 6.98 1.60
N ALA A 74 2.37 6.42 2.11
CA ALA A 74 3.73 6.84 1.75
C ALA A 74 3.99 6.69 0.24
N ILE A 75 3.54 5.58 -0.36
CA ILE A 75 3.60 5.39 -1.83
C ILE A 75 2.84 6.53 -2.54
N ILE A 76 1.63 6.86 -2.10
CA ILE A 76 0.80 7.89 -2.74
C ILE A 76 1.41 9.29 -2.59
N GLU A 77 1.97 9.61 -1.42
CA GLU A 77 2.67 10.88 -1.21
C GLU A 77 3.92 10.98 -2.08
N TYR A 78 4.72 9.91 -2.19
CA TYR A 78 5.87 9.87 -3.10
C TYR A 78 5.47 10.10 -4.57
N LEU A 79 4.38 9.48 -5.01
CA LEU A 79 3.85 9.70 -6.36
C LEU A 79 3.34 11.14 -6.55
N GLU A 80 2.75 11.76 -5.52
CA GLU A 80 2.32 13.16 -5.57
C GLU A 80 3.51 14.13 -5.66
N GLU A 81 4.59 13.86 -4.91
CA GLU A 81 5.79 14.69 -4.89
C GLU A 81 6.59 14.58 -6.19
N THR A 82 6.68 13.38 -6.77
CA THR A 82 7.53 13.13 -7.95
C THR A 82 6.78 13.22 -9.28
N ARG A 83 5.45 12.98 -9.29
CA ARG A 83 4.58 13.13 -10.46
C ARG A 83 3.42 14.07 -10.09
N PRO A 84 3.66 15.39 -10.02
CA PRO A 84 2.70 16.34 -9.44
C PRO A 84 1.43 16.55 -10.27
N THR A 85 1.33 15.98 -11.48
CA THR A 85 0.17 16.12 -12.37
C THR A 85 -0.31 14.75 -12.84
N PRO A 86 -1.63 14.48 -12.81
CA PRO A 86 -2.67 15.21 -12.09
C PRO A 86 -2.46 15.17 -10.56
N ARG A 87 -2.92 16.22 -9.88
CA ARG A 87 -2.80 16.35 -8.42
C ARG A 87 -3.79 15.44 -7.72
N LEU A 88 -3.31 14.69 -6.75
CA LEU A 88 -4.15 13.97 -5.79
C LEU A 88 -4.52 14.83 -4.59
N LEU A 89 -3.73 15.88 -4.33
CA LEU A 89 -3.94 16.79 -3.21
C LEU A 89 -4.20 18.23 -3.69
N PRO A 90 -5.05 18.99 -3.00
CA PRO A 90 -5.21 20.42 -3.28
C PRO A 90 -3.92 21.19 -3.00
N GLN A 91 -3.79 22.38 -3.58
CA GLN A 91 -2.64 23.26 -3.31
C GLN A 91 -2.76 23.96 -1.94
N ASP A 92 -3.99 24.31 -1.54
CA ASP A 92 -4.26 24.98 -0.27
C ASP A 92 -3.89 24.07 0.92
N PRO A 93 -2.93 24.47 1.77
CA PRO A 93 -2.53 23.69 2.94
C PRO A 93 -3.69 23.31 3.87
N LYS A 94 -4.69 24.20 4.03
CA LYS A 94 -5.86 23.94 4.85
C LYS A 94 -6.75 22.85 4.25
N LYS A 95 -6.83 22.75 2.92
CA LYS A 95 -7.55 21.65 2.27
C LYS A 95 -6.73 20.37 2.28
N ARG A 96 -5.39 20.46 2.19
CA ARG A 96 -4.50 19.30 2.27
C ARG A 96 -4.62 18.58 3.61
N VAL A 97 -4.70 19.33 4.71
CA VAL A 97 -4.85 18.70 6.04
C VAL A 97 -6.17 17.94 6.14
N LEU A 98 -7.27 18.45 5.56
CA LEU A 98 -8.55 17.74 5.53
C LEU A 98 -8.48 16.43 4.75
N VAL A 99 -7.81 16.41 3.59
CA VAL A 99 -7.61 15.18 2.82
C VAL A 99 -6.77 14.17 3.61
N ARG A 100 -5.72 14.62 4.30
CA ARG A 100 -4.90 13.76 5.16
C ARG A 100 -5.68 13.21 6.33
N MET A 101 -6.47 14.04 7.03
CA MET A 101 -7.33 13.59 8.13
C MET A 101 -8.27 12.46 7.72
N ILE A 102 -8.93 12.57 6.56
CA ILE A 102 -9.81 11.51 6.04
C ILE A 102 -8.98 10.26 5.68
N SER A 103 -7.83 10.46 5.03
CA SER A 103 -6.95 9.36 4.63
C SER A 103 -6.42 8.58 5.85
N ASP A 104 -6.01 9.29 6.89
CA ASP A 104 -5.45 8.73 8.13
C ASP A 104 -6.53 8.10 9.00
N LEU A 105 -7.73 8.66 9.05
CA LEU A 105 -8.88 8.01 9.69
C LEU A 105 -9.11 6.61 9.10
N ILE A 106 -9.07 6.49 7.77
CA ILE A 106 -9.27 5.20 7.10
C ILE A 106 -8.04 4.30 7.21
N ALA A 107 -6.84 4.85 7.01
CA ALA A 107 -5.60 4.07 6.95
C ALA A 107 -5.04 3.67 8.31
N GLY A 108 -5.23 4.49 9.34
CA GLY A 108 -4.81 4.23 10.72
C GLY A 108 -5.96 3.82 11.63
N GLY A 109 -7.15 4.42 11.48
CA GLY A 109 -8.28 4.22 12.39
C GLY A 109 -9.23 3.06 12.04
N ILE A 110 -9.27 2.61 10.78
CA ILE A 110 -10.20 1.57 10.32
C ILE A 110 -9.45 0.35 9.78
N GLN A 111 -8.66 0.55 8.72
CA GLN A 111 -8.08 -0.56 7.97
C GLN A 111 -7.23 -1.50 8.84
N PRO A 112 -6.39 -1.01 9.79
CA PRO A 112 -5.57 -1.89 10.61
C PRO A 112 -6.40 -2.77 11.53
N LEU A 113 -7.56 -2.32 12.00
CA LEU A 113 -8.38 -3.08 12.97
C LEU A 113 -9.18 -4.23 12.34
N GLN A 114 -9.33 -4.23 11.01
CA GLN A 114 -10.11 -5.26 10.29
C GLN A 114 -9.27 -6.28 9.53
N VAL A 115 -7.92 -6.15 9.52
CA VAL A 115 -7.07 -7.11 8.79
C VAL A 115 -6.91 -8.44 9.53
N GLN A 116 -6.68 -9.48 8.74
CA GLN A 116 -6.67 -10.89 9.15
C GLN A 116 -5.67 -11.25 10.25
N HIS A 117 -4.57 -10.52 10.39
CA HIS A 117 -3.59 -10.82 11.45
C HIS A 117 -4.17 -10.57 12.86
N TRP A 118 -5.14 -9.66 13.03
CA TRP A 118 -5.80 -9.46 14.32
C TRP A 118 -6.79 -10.56 14.63
N TRP A 119 -7.46 -11.11 13.62
CA TRP A 119 -8.40 -12.22 13.82
C TRP A 119 -7.70 -13.47 14.36
N HIS A 120 -6.48 -13.76 13.95
CA HIS A 120 -5.68 -14.84 14.55
C HIS A 120 -5.27 -14.51 15.99
N SER A 121 -4.85 -13.27 16.27
CA SER A 121 -4.51 -12.85 17.64
C SER A 121 -5.72 -12.82 18.59
N LEU A 122 -6.93 -12.60 18.07
CA LEU A 122 -8.17 -12.64 18.84
C LEU A 122 -8.69 -14.07 19.04
N ALA A 123 -8.40 -14.98 18.11
CA ALA A 123 -8.72 -16.40 18.28
C ALA A 123 -7.90 -17.04 19.42
N ASP A 124 -6.69 -16.54 19.67
CA ASP A 124 -5.83 -16.94 20.78
C ASP A 124 -6.05 -16.11 22.06
N TRP A 125 -7.03 -15.19 22.08
CA TRP A 125 -7.32 -14.37 23.26
C TRP A 125 -7.95 -15.23 24.36
N PRO A 126 -7.32 -15.35 25.55
CA PRO A 126 -7.94 -16.06 26.65
C PRO A 126 -9.21 -15.30 27.06
N ALA A 127 -10.37 -15.92 26.82
CA ALA A 127 -11.62 -15.45 27.39
C ALA A 127 -11.44 -15.44 28.92
N GLN A 128 -11.52 -14.25 29.52
CA GLN A 128 -11.70 -14.09 30.96
C GLN A 128 -13.16 -14.33 31.30
#